data_AF-A0A1A0HK10-F1
#
_entry.id   AF-A0A1A0HK10-F1
#
_cell.length_a   1.000
_cell.length_b   1.000
_cell.length_c   1.000
_cell.angle_alpha   90.00
_cell.angle_beta   90.00
_cell.angle_gamma   90.00
#
_symmetry.space_group_name_H-M   'P 1'
#
loop_
_entity.id
_entity.type
_entity.pdbx_description
1 polymer ?
#
loop_
_entity_poly.entity_id
_entity_poly.type
_entity_poly.pdbx_seq_one_letter_code
_entity_poly.pdbx_strand_id
1 'polypeptide(L)'
;MHLTLGNFANIVSQYEHELDACAESRSTNANPFLQSLILQKIQHDLPRLLRAVNDHKTTTAGQLLFTRLHELSDSVDEQLYEQKKADALFLDRYKTNTTVDPAADTIGPMPTDTPQPTDDDNYASLRKRLLADGAATSLDNDANASNEQMNNYHETFQEDLLSDLTGLASTLKNSALSLSAKIADDAHLVSETGESMMRSLTLMLSVGTNLNAYFSEKTGGKITVFFMIKTMAFVFVLFFLMVVIAKILPKM
;
A
#
# COMPACT_ATOMS: atom_id res chain seq x y z
N MET A 1 20.51 13.54 -9.29
CA MET A 1 21.01 12.15 -9.38
C MET A 1 21.00 11.79 -10.86
N HIS A 2 22.17 11.74 -11.52
CA HIS A 2 22.26 11.43 -12.95
C HIS A 2 22.07 9.91 -13.12
N LEU A 3 20.88 9.47 -13.51
CA LEU A 3 20.69 8.10 -13.97
C LEU A 3 21.32 7.98 -15.36
N THR A 4 22.15 6.96 -15.56
CA THR A 4 22.82 6.68 -16.83
C THR A 4 21.90 5.89 -17.76
N LEU A 5 22.11 6.00 -19.08
CA LEU A 5 21.33 5.28 -20.10
C LEU A 5 21.24 3.76 -19.84
N GLY A 6 22.29 3.17 -19.26
CA GLY A 6 22.32 1.74 -18.90
C GLY A 6 21.38 1.36 -17.75
N ASN A 7 21.14 2.27 -16.80
CA ASN A 7 20.15 2.03 -15.74
C ASN A 7 18.73 2.08 -16.29
N PHE A 8 18.46 2.97 -17.26
CA PHE A 8 17.17 3.01 -17.93
C PHE A 8 16.92 1.76 -18.78
N ALA A 9 17.93 1.24 -19.48
CA ALA A 9 17.81 -0.02 -20.22
C ALA A 9 17.51 -1.22 -19.31
N ASN A 10 18.16 -1.30 -18.15
CA ASN A 10 17.86 -2.35 -17.15
C ASN A 10 16.44 -2.24 -16.58
N ILE A 11 15.97 -1.01 -16.32
CA ILE A 11 14.61 -0.76 -15.85
C ILE A 11 13.58 -1.16 -16.92
N VAL A 12 13.83 -0.82 -18.20
CA VAL A 12 12.96 -1.22 -19.30
C VAL A 12 12.93 -2.73 -19.48
N SER A 13 14.08 -3.42 -19.44
CA SER A 13 14.11 -4.89 -19.52
C SER A 13 13.45 -5.57 -18.33
N GLN A 14 13.51 -4.95 -17.15
CA GLN A 14 12.82 -5.45 -15.97
C GLN A 14 11.30 -5.29 -16.11
N TYR A 15 10.83 -4.17 -16.68
CA TYR A 15 9.42 -3.99 -16.97
C TYR A 15 8.92 -4.92 -18.09
N GLU A 16 9.72 -5.20 -19.11
CA GLU A 16 9.40 -6.22 -20.13
C GLU A 16 9.24 -7.61 -19.48
N HIS A 17 10.16 -8.01 -18.59
CA HIS A 17 10.07 -9.27 -17.86
C HIS A 17 8.88 -9.32 -16.87
N GLU A 18 8.55 -8.18 -16.23
CA GLU A 18 7.36 -8.08 -15.37
C GLU A 18 6.06 -8.15 -16.19
N LEU A 19 6.05 -7.65 -17.43
CA LEU A 19 4.92 -7.80 -18.36
C LEU A 19 4.73 -9.26 -18.81
N ASP A 20 5.81 -9.95 -19.17
CA ASP A 20 5.75 -11.34 -19.60
C ASP A 20 5.29 -12.25 -18.45
N ALA A 21 5.76 -12.01 -17.21
CA ALA A 21 5.27 -12.70 -16.03
C ALA A 21 3.77 -12.41 -15.74
N CYS A 22 3.28 -11.22 -16.07
CA CYS A 22 1.85 -10.89 -15.99
C CYS A 22 1.04 -11.62 -17.07
N ALA A 23 1.59 -11.79 -18.28
CA ALA A 23 0.96 -12.56 -19.34
C ALA A 23 0.88 -14.06 -19.01
N GLU A 24 1.93 -14.64 -18.40
CA GLU A 24 1.96 -16.05 -17.99
C GLU A 24 1.01 -16.33 -16.81
N SER A 25 0.94 -15.43 -15.81
CA SER A 25 0.04 -15.56 -14.65
C SER A 25 -1.45 -15.43 -14.99
N ARG A 26 -1.79 -14.95 -16.20
CA ARG A 26 -3.16 -14.97 -16.76
C ARG A 26 -3.67 -16.41 -16.98
N SER A 27 -2.78 -17.39 -17.18
CA SER A 27 -3.15 -18.80 -17.37
C SER A 27 -3.52 -19.52 -16.06
N THR A 28 -3.15 -18.97 -14.89
CA THR A 28 -3.25 -19.65 -13.61
C THR A 28 -4.15 -18.91 -12.62
N ASN A 29 -5.38 -18.53 -13.02
CA ASN A 29 -6.44 -17.98 -12.13
C ASN A 29 -5.91 -17.03 -11.02
N ALA A 30 -4.90 -16.21 -11.34
CA ALA A 30 -4.28 -15.33 -10.38
C ALA A 30 -5.22 -14.15 -10.14
N ASN A 31 -5.20 -13.63 -8.92
CA ASN A 31 -6.09 -12.56 -8.49
C ASN A 31 -5.95 -11.33 -9.42
N PRO A 32 -7.01 -10.95 -10.16
CA PRO A 32 -6.93 -9.90 -11.19
C PRO A 32 -6.54 -8.53 -10.62
N PHE A 33 -6.76 -8.30 -9.32
CA PHE A 33 -6.41 -7.07 -8.64
C PHE A 33 -4.89 -6.87 -8.41
N LEU A 34 -4.12 -7.97 -8.32
CA LEU A 34 -2.66 -7.86 -8.19
C LEU A 34 -2.02 -7.47 -9.51
N GLN A 35 -2.54 -8.02 -10.61
CA GLN A 35 -2.11 -7.66 -11.96
C GLN A 35 -2.45 -6.19 -12.24
N SER A 36 -3.64 -5.70 -11.85
CA SER A 36 -4.05 -4.32 -12.13
C SER A 36 -3.15 -3.30 -11.42
N LEU A 37 -2.68 -3.65 -10.21
CA LEU A 37 -1.78 -2.82 -9.42
C LEU A 37 -0.38 -2.74 -10.07
N ILE A 38 0.14 -3.85 -10.60
CA ILE A 38 1.42 -3.88 -11.31
C ILE A 38 1.33 -3.06 -12.61
N LEU A 39 0.25 -3.23 -13.40
CA LEU A 39 0.04 -2.44 -14.61
C LEU A 39 -0.13 -0.95 -14.32
N GLN A 40 -0.83 -0.59 -13.24
CA GLN A 40 -1.00 0.81 -12.84
C GLN A 40 0.31 1.45 -12.36
N LYS A 41 1.18 0.68 -11.69
CA LYS A 41 2.53 1.11 -11.34
C LYS A 41 3.38 1.39 -12.58
N ILE A 42 3.37 0.48 -13.56
CA ILE A 42 4.11 0.64 -14.82
C ILE A 42 3.58 1.85 -15.60
N GLN A 43 2.26 2.06 -15.66
CA GLN A 43 1.64 3.22 -16.30
C GLN A 43 2.06 4.55 -15.65
N HIS A 44 2.19 4.61 -14.33
CA HIS A 44 2.59 5.82 -13.62
C HIS A 44 4.09 6.14 -13.81
N ASP A 45 4.93 5.12 -13.95
CA ASP A 45 6.38 5.27 -14.11
C ASP A 45 6.78 5.56 -15.58
N LEU A 46 5.96 5.14 -16.55
CA LEU A 46 6.19 5.33 -17.98
C LEU A 46 6.38 6.80 -18.43
N PRO A 47 5.54 7.79 -18.04
CA PRO A 47 5.73 9.18 -18.44
C PRO A 47 6.98 9.81 -17.84
N ARG A 48 7.45 9.31 -16.68
CA ARG A 48 8.72 9.74 -16.07
C ARG A 48 9.91 9.17 -16.86
N LEU A 49 9.82 7.92 -17.29
CA LEU A 49 10.81 7.29 -18.15
C LEU A 49 10.87 7.94 -19.55
N LEU A 50 9.72 8.22 -20.17
CA LEU A 50 9.64 8.92 -21.46
C LEU A 50 10.28 10.31 -21.41
N ARG A 51 10.04 11.06 -20.32
CA ARG A 51 10.65 12.38 -20.13
C ARG A 51 12.18 12.28 -19.96
N ALA A 52 12.65 11.30 -19.20
CA ALA A 52 14.08 11.07 -18.97
C ALA A 52 14.81 10.55 -20.23
N VAL A 53 14.15 9.73 -21.05
CA VAL A 53 14.71 9.22 -22.32
C VAL A 53 14.70 10.31 -23.40
N ASN A 54 13.73 11.22 -23.39
CA ASN A 54 13.69 12.37 -24.30
C ASN A 54 14.90 13.31 -24.11
N ASP A 55 15.44 13.43 -22.89
CA ASP A 55 16.65 14.20 -22.61
C ASP A 55 17.90 13.62 -23.29
N HIS A 56 17.85 12.35 -23.73
CA HIS A 56 18.93 11.62 -24.41
C HIS A 56 18.63 11.28 -25.89
N LYS A 57 17.60 11.88 -26.48
CA LYS A 57 17.10 11.63 -27.85
C LYS A 57 18.13 11.81 -28.98
N THR A 58 19.22 12.53 -28.73
CA THR A 58 20.28 12.80 -29.72
C THR A 58 21.18 11.59 -29.98
N THR A 59 21.12 10.55 -29.14
CA THR A 59 21.92 9.33 -29.29
C THR A 59 21.09 8.25 -29.98
N THR A 60 21.66 7.49 -30.93
CA THR A 60 21.00 6.35 -31.61
C THR A 60 20.42 5.32 -30.64
N ALA A 61 21.11 5.07 -29.52
CA ALA A 61 20.60 4.23 -28.43
C ALA A 61 19.38 4.83 -27.72
N GLY A 62 19.31 6.16 -27.60
CA GLY A 62 18.14 6.86 -27.04
C GLY A 62 16.92 6.80 -27.95
N GLN A 63 17.12 6.82 -29.28
CA GLN A 63 16.03 6.64 -30.25
C GLN A 63 15.47 5.21 -30.22
N LEU A 64 16.34 4.20 -30.14
CA LEU A 64 15.93 2.80 -30.01
C LEU A 64 15.16 2.56 -28.71
N LEU A 65 15.66 3.10 -27.59
CA LEU A 65 14.96 3.04 -26.30
C LEU A 65 13.62 3.79 -26.33
N PHE A 66 13.54 4.91 -27.05
CA PHE A 66 12.30 5.67 -27.20
C PHE A 66 11.25 4.89 -28.00
N THR A 67 11.65 4.23 -29.10
CA THR A 67 10.74 3.37 -29.87
C THR A 67 10.29 2.17 -29.06
N ARG A 68 11.19 1.48 -28.36
CA ARG A 68 10.82 0.36 -27.47
C ARG A 68 9.93 0.78 -26.32
N LEU A 69 10.15 1.96 -25.75
CA LEU A 69 9.34 2.47 -24.66
C LEU A 69 7.93 2.86 -25.14
N HIS A 70 7.79 3.30 -26.39
CA HIS A 70 6.48 3.51 -27.01
C HIS A 70 5.76 2.19 -27.32
N GLU A 71 6.45 1.20 -27.87
CA GLU A 71 5.88 -0.15 -28.06
C GLU A 71 5.45 -0.79 -26.73
N LEU A 72 6.23 -0.58 -25.66
CA LEU A 72 5.88 -1.01 -24.31
C LEU A 72 4.69 -0.23 -23.75
N SER A 73 4.59 1.08 -24.02
CA SER A 73 3.41 1.89 -23.67
C SER A 73 2.14 1.33 -24.27
N ASP A 74 2.19 1.06 -25.58
CA ASP A 74 1.03 0.57 -26.34
C ASP A 74 0.62 -0.82 -25.84
N SER A 75 1.59 -1.70 -25.56
CA SER A 75 1.35 -3.02 -24.98
C SER A 75 0.76 -2.95 -23.56
N VAL A 76 1.20 -1.99 -22.74
CA VAL A 76 0.65 -1.78 -21.38
C VAL A 76 -0.79 -1.30 -21.46
N ASP A 77 -1.09 -0.35 -22.34
CA ASP A 77 -2.44 0.19 -22.52
C ASP A 77 -3.42 -0.88 -23.05
N GLU A 78 -2.99 -1.74 -23.99
CA GLU A 78 -3.78 -2.87 -24.47
C GLU A 78 -4.08 -3.89 -23.36
N GLN A 79 -3.07 -4.26 -22.56
CA GLN A 79 -3.26 -5.20 -21.45
C GLN A 79 -4.16 -4.62 -20.35
N LEU A 80 -4.06 -3.32 -20.07
CA LEU A 80 -4.89 -2.61 -19.10
C LEU A 80 -6.35 -2.54 -19.58
N TYR A 81 -6.59 -2.34 -20.88
CA TYR A 81 -7.93 -2.37 -21.46
C TYR A 81 -8.60 -3.75 -21.32
N GLU A 82 -7.89 -4.82 -21.68
CA GLU A 82 -8.41 -6.19 -21.54
C GLU A 82 -8.62 -6.57 -20.08
N GLN A 83 -7.78 -6.08 -19.17
CA GLN A 83 -7.95 -6.30 -17.74
C GLN A 83 -9.16 -5.56 -17.16
N LYS A 84 -9.36 -4.29 -17.50
CA LYS A 84 -10.56 -3.54 -17.10
C LYS A 84 -11.84 -4.22 -17.57
N LYS A 85 -11.81 -4.83 -18.75
CA LYS A 85 -12.91 -5.62 -19.29
C LYS A 85 -13.13 -6.91 -18.48
N ALA A 86 -12.07 -7.60 -18.08
CA ALA A 86 -12.17 -8.77 -17.19
C ALA A 86 -12.73 -8.40 -15.80
N ASP A 87 -12.29 -7.28 -15.22
CA ASP A 87 -12.80 -6.76 -13.95
C ASP A 87 -14.29 -6.40 -14.05
N ALA A 88 -14.69 -5.74 -15.14
CA ALA A 88 -16.10 -5.42 -15.39
C ALA A 88 -16.98 -6.68 -15.48
N LEU A 89 -16.53 -7.72 -16.19
CA LEU A 89 -17.22 -9.01 -16.28
C LEU A 89 -17.24 -9.79 -14.96
N PHE A 90 -16.26 -9.57 -14.09
CA PHE A 90 -16.25 -10.14 -12.75
C PHE A 90 -17.24 -9.43 -11.84
N LEU A 91 -17.23 -8.09 -11.82
CA LEU A 91 -18.17 -7.26 -11.08
C LEU A 91 -19.62 -7.50 -11.49
N ASP A 92 -19.88 -7.70 -12.78
CA ASP A 92 -21.22 -8.00 -13.28
C ASP A 92 -21.75 -9.34 -12.71
N ARG A 93 -20.93 -10.39 -12.72
CA ARG A 93 -21.25 -11.70 -12.13
C ARG A 93 -21.53 -11.64 -10.62
N TYR A 94 -20.85 -10.76 -9.87
CA TYR A 94 -21.12 -10.59 -8.44
C TYR A 94 -22.44 -9.87 -8.17
N LYS A 95 -22.80 -8.89 -9.01
CA LYS A 95 -24.08 -8.19 -8.89
C LYS A 95 -25.27 -9.10 -9.19
N THR A 96 -25.15 -10.00 -10.17
CA THR A 96 -26.22 -10.96 -10.51
C THR A 96 -26.46 -11.99 -9.40
N ASN A 97 -25.41 -12.37 -8.66
CA ASN A 97 -25.52 -13.35 -7.55
C ASN A 97 -26.02 -12.73 -6.22
N THR A 98 -26.08 -11.41 -6.11
CA THR A 98 -26.54 -10.71 -4.89
C THR A 98 -28.05 -10.40 -4.93
N THR A 99 -28.72 -10.62 -6.06
CA THR A 99 -30.18 -10.41 -6.23
C THR A 99 -31.02 -11.68 -6.09
N VAL A 100 -30.50 -12.74 -5.48
CA VAL A 100 -31.32 -13.90 -5.08
C VAL A 100 -31.81 -13.66 -3.65
N ASP A 101 -33.14 -13.57 -3.51
CA ASP A 101 -33.91 -13.40 -2.27
C ASP A 101 -33.33 -14.15 -1.05
N PRO A 102 -33.30 -13.54 0.15
CA PRO A 102 -32.99 -14.22 1.39
C PRO A 102 -34.26 -14.92 1.90
N ALA A 103 -34.74 -15.93 1.18
CA ALA A 103 -35.88 -16.74 1.61
C ALA A 103 -35.87 -18.12 0.93
N ALA A 104 -34.97 -19.00 1.34
CA ALA A 104 -35.19 -20.45 1.24
C ALA A 104 -34.22 -21.21 2.12
N ASP A 105 -34.73 -21.69 3.25
CA ASP A 105 -34.25 -22.93 3.87
C ASP A 105 -34.22 -24.04 2.82
N THR A 106 -33.04 -24.60 2.51
CA THR A 106 -32.93 -26.01 2.14
C THR A 106 -31.51 -26.50 2.41
N ILE A 107 -31.41 -27.37 3.42
CA ILE A 107 -30.27 -28.26 3.66
C ILE A 107 -30.12 -29.18 2.44
N GLY A 108 -28.96 -29.13 1.77
CA GLY A 108 -28.60 -30.02 0.67
C GLY A 108 -27.07 -30.10 0.49
N PRO A 109 -26.52 -31.26 0.09
CA PRO A 109 -25.28 -31.81 0.63
C PRO A 109 -24.00 -31.30 -0.06
N MET A 110 -22.94 -31.14 0.75
CA MET A 110 -21.57 -30.86 0.28
C MET A 110 -20.96 -32.12 -0.37
N PRO A 111 -20.19 -32.00 -1.47
CA PRO A 111 -19.64 -33.14 -2.19
C PRO A 111 -18.41 -33.73 -1.48
N THR A 112 -18.38 -35.06 -1.45
CA THR A 112 -17.20 -35.88 -1.12
C THR A 112 -16.31 -36.01 -2.35
N ASP A 113 -15.03 -35.64 -2.21
CA ASP A 113 -13.84 -36.25 -2.83
C ASP A 113 -12.67 -35.29 -2.53
N THR A 114 -11.69 -35.58 -1.68
CA THR A 114 -10.55 -36.49 -1.88
C THR A 114 -9.63 -36.38 -0.61
N PRO A 115 -8.51 -37.11 -0.49
CA PRO A 115 -8.31 -38.44 0.06
C PRO A 115 -7.80 -38.48 1.53
N GLN A 116 -8.05 -39.62 2.16
CA GLN A 116 -7.52 -40.15 3.42
C GLN A 116 -6.01 -39.93 3.64
N PRO A 117 -5.58 -39.68 4.89
CA PRO A 117 -4.81 -40.71 5.57
C PRO A 117 -5.37 -41.04 6.98
N THR A 118 -5.21 -42.30 7.30
CA THR A 118 -5.51 -43.03 8.54
C THR A 118 -5.20 -42.29 9.85
N ASP A 119 -6.23 -42.04 10.66
CA ASP A 119 -6.20 -42.27 12.10
C ASP A 119 -7.65 -42.41 12.59
N ASP A 120 -8.07 -43.66 12.75
CA ASP A 120 -9.46 -44.11 12.90
C ASP A 120 -9.94 -44.05 14.36
N ASP A 121 -9.46 -43.05 15.10
CA ASP A 121 -9.96 -42.72 16.42
C ASP A 121 -10.15 -41.21 16.50
N ASN A 122 -11.27 -40.84 17.12
CA ASN A 122 -11.36 -39.66 17.97
C ASN A 122 -12.09 -38.40 17.53
N TYR A 123 -12.77 -38.28 16.38
CA TYR A 123 -13.69 -37.13 16.24
C TYR A 123 -15.04 -37.34 16.93
N ALA A 124 -15.63 -38.53 16.77
CA ALA A 124 -16.90 -38.87 17.43
C ALA A 124 -16.72 -39.02 18.95
N SER A 125 -15.60 -39.60 19.41
CA SER A 125 -15.28 -39.71 20.84
C SER A 125 -14.71 -38.44 21.46
N LEU A 126 -13.99 -37.55 20.73
CA LEU A 126 -13.75 -36.19 21.23
C LEU A 126 -15.06 -35.44 21.38
N ARG A 127 -15.99 -35.54 20.43
CA ARG A 127 -17.29 -34.86 20.53
C ARG A 127 -18.09 -35.36 21.72
N LYS A 128 -18.11 -36.68 21.94
CA LYS A 128 -18.81 -37.30 23.08
C LYS A 128 -18.15 -36.95 24.41
N ARG A 129 -16.81 -36.86 24.45
CA ARG A 129 -16.05 -36.46 25.64
C ARG A 129 -16.16 -34.96 25.90
N LEU A 130 -16.13 -34.10 24.89
CA LEU A 130 -16.37 -32.66 25.03
C LEU A 130 -17.82 -32.36 25.45
N LEU A 131 -18.79 -33.17 25.02
CA LEU A 131 -20.16 -33.09 25.53
C LEU A 131 -20.25 -33.57 27.00
N ALA A 132 -19.54 -34.63 27.36
CA ALA A 132 -19.56 -35.19 28.71
C ALA A 132 -18.73 -34.38 29.73
N ASP A 133 -17.67 -33.72 29.28
CA ASP A 133 -16.69 -32.97 30.09
C ASP A 133 -16.98 -31.45 30.07
N GLY A 134 -17.85 -30.98 29.18
CA GLY A 134 -18.16 -29.55 29.00
C GLY A 134 -19.26 -28.99 29.90
N ALA A 135 -20.13 -29.83 30.46
CA ALA A 135 -21.13 -29.43 31.44
C ALA A 135 -21.85 -30.68 31.98
N ALA A 136 -21.12 -31.57 32.67
CA ALA A 136 -21.78 -32.42 33.66
C ALA A 136 -22.27 -31.47 34.77
N THR A 137 -23.46 -30.92 34.54
CA THR A 137 -24.23 -30.18 35.52
C THR A 137 -24.21 -31.03 36.79
N SER A 138 -23.78 -30.44 37.89
CA SER A 138 -23.77 -31.06 39.21
C SER A 138 -25.18 -31.44 39.73
N LEU A 139 -26.20 -31.44 38.86
CA LEU A 139 -27.56 -31.89 39.12
C LEU A 139 -27.88 -33.27 38.54
N ASP A 140 -27.17 -33.78 37.52
CA ASP A 140 -27.47 -35.11 36.96
C ASP A 140 -26.97 -36.25 37.87
N ASN A 141 -26.09 -35.93 38.82
CA ASN A 141 -25.67 -36.85 39.89
C ASN A 141 -26.64 -36.89 41.08
N ASP A 142 -27.68 -36.05 41.09
CA ASP A 142 -28.68 -36.02 42.14
C ASP A 142 -29.97 -36.63 41.60
N ALA A 143 -30.11 -37.96 41.74
CA ALA A 143 -31.25 -38.75 41.25
C ALA A 143 -32.63 -38.36 41.85
N ASN A 144 -32.69 -37.26 42.62
CA ASN A 144 -33.89 -36.69 43.25
C ASN A 144 -34.15 -35.22 42.87
N ALA A 145 -33.39 -34.61 41.96
CA ALA A 145 -33.72 -33.27 41.47
C ALA A 145 -35.01 -33.34 40.63
N SER A 146 -36.06 -32.63 41.06
CA SER A 146 -37.32 -32.61 40.30
C SER A 146 -37.11 -31.96 38.94
N ASN A 147 -37.80 -32.45 37.90
CA ASN A 147 -37.75 -31.86 36.55
C ASN A 147 -38.05 -30.35 36.55
N GLU A 148 -38.83 -29.84 37.50
CA GLU A 148 -39.09 -28.41 37.69
C GLU A 148 -37.90 -27.58 38.16
N GLN A 149 -37.00 -28.19 38.96
CA GLN A 149 -35.78 -27.53 39.42
C GLN A 149 -34.73 -27.47 38.29
N MET A 150 -34.67 -28.52 37.47
CA MET A 150 -33.85 -28.54 36.25
C MET A 150 -34.38 -27.52 35.21
N ASN A 151 -35.69 -27.41 35.04
CA ASN A 151 -36.29 -26.48 34.08
C ASN A 151 -36.09 -25.02 34.50
N ASN A 152 -36.29 -24.69 35.78
CA ASN A 152 -35.97 -23.36 36.30
C ASN A 152 -34.49 -23.00 36.14
N TYR A 153 -33.60 -23.96 36.33
CA TYR A 153 -32.17 -23.75 36.12
C TYR A 153 -31.86 -23.41 34.65
N HIS A 154 -32.44 -24.15 33.70
CA HIS A 154 -32.27 -23.87 32.27
C HIS A 154 -32.87 -22.53 31.84
N GLU A 155 -34.02 -22.14 32.40
CA GLU A 155 -34.66 -20.86 32.09
C GLU A 155 -33.87 -19.68 32.66
N THR A 156 -33.40 -19.77 33.91
CA THR A 156 -32.53 -18.74 34.51
C THR A 156 -31.22 -18.60 33.74
N PHE A 157 -30.62 -19.71 33.32
CA PHE A 157 -29.38 -19.69 32.54
C PHE A 157 -29.59 -19.10 31.15
N GLN A 158 -30.74 -19.35 30.51
CA GLN A 158 -31.06 -18.73 29.22
C GLN A 158 -31.33 -17.24 29.37
N GLU A 159 -32.01 -16.81 30.42
CA GLU A 159 -32.24 -15.39 30.74
C GLU A 159 -30.91 -14.65 30.94
N ASP A 160 -29.99 -15.23 31.72
CA ASP A 160 -28.65 -14.67 31.96
C ASP A 160 -27.84 -14.59 30.66
N LEU A 161 -27.87 -15.63 29.83
CA LEU A 161 -27.14 -15.66 28.56
C LEU A 161 -27.70 -14.63 27.57
N LEU A 162 -29.02 -14.40 27.57
CA LEU A 162 -29.68 -13.41 26.74
C LEU A 162 -29.41 -11.99 27.23
N SER A 163 -29.36 -11.79 28.55
CA SER A 163 -28.92 -10.54 29.18
C SER A 163 -27.47 -10.21 28.82
N ASP A 164 -26.57 -11.19 28.91
CA ASP A 164 -25.16 -11.05 28.56
C ASP A 164 -24.95 -10.80 27.06
N LEU A 165 -25.69 -11.48 26.20
CA LEU A 165 -25.68 -11.22 24.75
C LEU A 165 -26.17 -9.80 24.43
N THR A 166 -27.19 -9.33 25.13
CA THR A 166 -27.71 -7.98 24.96
C THR A 166 -26.72 -6.94 25.48
N GLY A 167 -26.05 -7.21 26.61
CA GLY A 167 -24.96 -6.40 27.14
C GLY A 167 -23.75 -6.35 26.19
N LEU A 168 -23.38 -7.49 25.60
CA LEU A 168 -22.30 -7.60 24.63
C LEU A 168 -22.66 -6.89 23.32
N ALA A 169 -23.88 -7.05 22.82
CA ALA A 169 -24.34 -6.33 21.64
C ALA A 169 -24.39 -4.82 21.86
N SER A 170 -24.81 -4.37 23.05
CA SER A 170 -24.82 -2.96 23.43
C SER A 170 -23.42 -2.38 23.54
N THR A 171 -22.49 -3.10 24.17
CA THR A 171 -21.08 -2.69 24.25
C THR A 171 -20.43 -2.67 22.87
N LEU A 172 -20.66 -3.69 22.04
CA LEU A 172 -20.17 -3.74 20.66
C LEU A 172 -20.72 -2.57 19.83
N LYS A 173 -22.02 -2.26 19.95
CA LYS A 173 -22.65 -1.10 19.30
C LYS A 173 -22.00 0.21 19.75
N ASN A 174 -21.79 0.39 21.05
CA ASN A 174 -21.15 1.59 21.58
C ASN A 174 -19.69 1.71 21.14
N SER A 175 -18.95 0.59 21.09
CA SER A 175 -17.60 0.53 20.56
C SER A 175 -17.56 0.86 19.06
N ALA A 176 -18.51 0.36 18.28
CA ALA A 176 -18.62 0.66 16.85
C ALA A 176 -18.97 2.14 16.61
N LEU A 177 -19.88 2.73 17.39
CA LEU A 177 -20.20 4.15 17.33
C LEU A 177 -19.00 5.02 17.72
N SER A 178 -18.27 4.65 18.79
CA SER A 178 -17.06 5.36 19.20
C SER A 178 -15.95 5.26 18.16
N LEU A 179 -15.76 4.08 17.56
CA LEU A 179 -14.81 3.88 16.47
C LEU A 179 -15.20 4.72 15.24
N SER A 180 -16.47 4.74 14.86
CA SER A 180 -16.96 5.56 13.76
C SER A 180 -16.73 7.04 13.99
N ALA A 181 -16.95 7.53 15.22
CA ALA A 181 -16.66 8.91 15.59
C ALA A 181 -15.17 9.22 15.48
N LYS A 182 -14.30 8.35 15.99
CA LYS A 182 -12.85 8.49 15.87
C LYS A 182 -12.36 8.48 14.42
N ILE A 183 -12.93 7.62 13.57
CA ILE A 183 -12.58 7.59 12.13
C ILE A 183 -12.96 8.91 11.46
N ALA A 184 -14.11 9.50 11.83
CA ALA A 184 -14.52 10.80 11.29
C ALA A 184 -13.58 11.92 11.75
N ASP A 185 -13.18 11.93 13.02
CA ASP A 185 -12.21 12.87 13.57
C ASP A 185 -10.83 12.72 12.90
N ASP A 186 -10.36 11.48 12.71
CA ASP A 186 -9.09 11.19 12.02
C ASP A 186 -9.15 11.64 10.55
N ALA A 187 -10.27 11.45 9.86
CA ALA A 187 -10.45 11.93 8.49
C ALA A 187 -10.35 13.47 8.41
N HIS A 188 -10.92 14.17 9.39
CA HIS A 188 -10.79 15.63 9.51
C HIS A 188 -9.34 16.04 9.76
N LEU A 189 -8.64 15.38 10.69
CA LEU A 189 -7.25 15.65 11.00
C LEU A 189 -6.32 15.41 9.80
N VAL A 190 -6.57 14.35 9.02
CA VAL A 190 -5.83 14.09 7.77
C VAL A 190 -6.08 15.18 6.75
N SER A 191 -7.32 15.68 6.61
CA SER A 191 -7.64 16.80 5.72
C SER A 191 -6.91 18.08 6.14
N GLU A 192 -6.94 18.42 7.43
CA GLU A 192 -6.26 19.60 7.99
C GLU A 192 -4.73 19.49 7.83
N THR A 193 -4.18 18.29 8.05
CA THR A 193 -2.76 18.00 7.82
C THR A 193 -2.41 18.14 6.34
N GLY A 194 -3.28 17.67 5.44
CA GLY A 194 -3.12 17.84 4.00
C GLY A 194 -3.10 19.31 3.58
N GLU A 195 -4.01 20.12 4.12
CA GLU A 195 -4.05 21.57 3.85
C GLU A 195 -2.80 22.27 4.40
N SER A 196 -2.36 21.94 5.62
CA SER A 196 -1.14 22.48 6.22
C SER A 196 0.11 22.07 5.43
N MET A 197 0.18 20.83 4.97
CA MET A 197 1.27 20.33 4.12
C MET A 197 1.29 21.07 2.78
N MET A 198 0.13 21.32 2.18
CA MET A 198 0.02 22.07 0.92
C MET A 198 0.44 23.55 1.09
N ARG A 199 0.05 24.20 2.20
CA ARG A 199 0.54 25.53 2.55
C ARG A 199 2.05 25.55 2.74
N SER A 200 2.59 24.58 3.48
CA SER A 200 4.04 24.44 3.71
C SER A 200 4.80 24.24 2.40
N LEU A 201 4.31 23.38 1.52
CA LEU A 201 4.90 23.15 0.20
C LEU A 201 4.85 24.42 -0.67
N THR A 202 3.74 25.17 -0.61
CA THR A 202 3.61 26.45 -1.33
C THR A 202 4.62 27.49 -0.82
N LEU A 203 4.78 27.59 0.51
CA LEU A 203 5.78 28.46 1.12
C LEU A 203 7.20 28.01 0.75
N MET A 204 7.48 26.72 0.79
CA MET A 204 8.79 26.17 0.42
C MET A 204 9.11 26.41 -1.06
N LEU A 205 8.13 26.26 -1.95
CA LEU A 205 8.28 26.60 -3.37
C LEU A 205 8.51 28.09 -3.54
N SER A 206 7.75 28.96 -2.87
CA SER A 206 7.94 30.41 -2.91
C SER A 206 9.31 30.84 -2.38
N VAL A 207 9.77 30.26 -1.27
CA VAL A 207 11.11 30.50 -0.74
C VAL A 207 12.16 29.96 -1.70
N GLY A 208 11.94 28.79 -2.29
CA GLY A 208 12.84 28.19 -3.28
C GLY A 208 12.95 29.02 -4.56
N THR A 209 11.84 29.53 -5.08
CA THR A 209 11.83 30.41 -6.26
C THR A 209 12.41 31.77 -5.94
N ASN A 210 12.14 32.34 -4.76
CA ASN A 210 12.74 33.61 -4.34
C ASN A 210 14.25 33.48 -4.07
N LEU A 211 14.71 32.38 -3.49
CA LEU A 211 16.15 32.09 -3.36
C LEU A 211 16.78 31.91 -4.73
N ASN A 212 16.15 31.13 -5.62
CA ASN A 212 16.67 30.89 -6.95
C ASN A 212 16.66 32.15 -7.80
N ALA A 213 15.64 33.01 -7.67
CA ALA A 213 15.58 34.32 -8.29
C ALA A 213 16.66 35.24 -7.71
N TYR A 214 16.84 35.28 -6.39
CA TYR A 214 17.90 36.07 -5.75
C TYR A 214 19.30 35.59 -6.15
N PHE A 215 19.53 34.27 -6.23
CA PHE A 215 20.74 33.71 -6.79
C PHE A 215 20.89 34.09 -8.27
N SER A 216 19.86 33.91 -9.09
CA SER A 216 19.90 34.28 -10.51
C SER A 216 20.13 35.78 -10.74
N GLU A 217 19.56 36.65 -9.90
CA GLU A 217 19.47 38.09 -10.11
C GLU A 217 20.64 38.85 -9.45
N LYS A 218 21.02 38.55 -8.19
CA LYS A 218 22.24 39.13 -7.58
C LYS A 218 23.52 38.44 -8.05
N THR A 219 23.44 37.17 -8.39
CA THR A 219 24.61 36.33 -8.72
C THR A 219 24.75 36.16 -10.25
N GLY A 220 23.78 36.66 -11.02
CA GLY A 220 23.81 36.80 -12.49
C GLY A 220 23.99 35.51 -13.26
N GLY A 221 23.77 34.35 -12.63
CA GLY A 221 24.17 33.03 -13.14
C GLY A 221 25.67 32.90 -13.47
N LYS A 222 26.51 33.86 -13.06
CA LYS A 222 27.89 34.06 -13.54
C LYS A 222 28.93 34.22 -12.43
N ILE A 223 28.53 34.28 -11.16
CA ILE A 223 29.45 33.91 -10.06
C ILE A 223 29.55 32.37 -10.06
N THR A 224 30.13 31.88 -11.15
CA THR A 224 30.64 30.53 -11.29
C THR A 224 31.60 30.25 -10.14
N VAL A 225 31.72 28.98 -9.77
CA VAL A 225 32.77 28.42 -8.89
C VAL A 225 34.14 29.09 -9.11
N PHE A 226 34.46 29.51 -10.34
CA PHE A 226 35.63 30.33 -10.70
C PHE A 226 35.80 31.67 -9.95
N PHE A 227 34.73 32.42 -9.67
CA PHE A 227 34.83 33.64 -8.86
C PHE A 227 35.19 33.31 -7.42
N MET A 228 34.60 32.25 -6.85
CA MET A 228 34.92 31.80 -5.50
C MET A 228 36.38 31.30 -5.42
N ILE A 229 36.86 30.56 -6.42
CA ILE A 229 38.28 30.17 -6.53
C ILE A 229 39.20 31.39 -6.66
N LYS A 230 38.85 32.39 -7.49
CA LYS A 230 39.66 33.61 -7.64
C LYS A 230 39.76 34.40 -6.34
N THR A 231 38.65 34.53 -5.61
CA THR A 231 38.63 35.20 -4.31
C THR A 231 39.46 34.43 -3.28
N MET A 232 39.36 33.10 -3.25
CA MET A 232 40.18 32.25 -2.39
C MET A 232 41.68 32.43 -2.69
N ALA A 233 42.07 32.38 -3.97
CA ALA A 233 43.44 32.59 -4.39
C ALA A 233 43.95 34.01 -4.05
N PHE A 234 43.11 35.04 -4.21
CA PHE A 234 43.46 36.42 -3.85
C PHE A 234 43.74 36.58 -2.35
N VAL A 235 42.93 35.94 -1.49
CA VAL A 235 43.16 35.94 -0.03
C VAL A 235 44.50 35.30 0.33
N PHE A 236 44.87 34.18 -0.32
CA PHE A 236 46.18 33.55 -0.11
C PHE A 236 47.35 34.45 -0.52
N VAL A 237 47.25 35.15 -1.66
CA VAL A 237 48.29 36.08 -2.11
C VAL A 237 48.45 37.25 -1.13
N LEU A 238 47.34 37.79 -0.64
CA LEU A 238 47.34 38.89 0.33
C LEU A 238 47.98 38.45 1.66
N PHE A 239 47.68 37.23 2.10
CA PHE A 239 48.29 36.66 3.31
C PHE A 239 49.80 36.45 3.15
N PHE A 240 50.24 35.95 1.99
CA PHE A 240 51.66 35.79 1.68
C PHE A 240 52.39 37.14 1.68
N LEU A 241 51.77 38.17 1.08
CA LEU A 241 52.32 39.53 1.06
C LEU A 241 52.44 40.12 2.47
N MET A 242 51.45 39.88 3.34
CA MET A 242 51.50 40.26 4.76
C MET A 242 52.67 39.60 5.49
N VAL A 243 52.90 38.30 5.26
CA VAL A 243 54.03 37.56 5.87
C VAL A 243 55.38 38.07 5.36
N VAL A 244 55.49 38.37 4.06
CA VAL A 244 56.72 38.95 3.48
C VAL A 244 57.02 40.31 4.08
N ILE A 245 56.03 41.19 4.19
CA ILE A 245 56.17 42.50 4.85
C ILE A 245 56.60 42.32 6.30
N ALA A 246 55.95 41.45 7.06
CA ALA A 246 56.29 41.18 8.46
C ALA A 246 57.70 40.60 8.65
N LYS A 247 58.28 39.95 7.64
CA LYS A 247 59.66 39.44 7.66
C LYS A 247 60.71 40.47 7.22
N ILE A 248 60.34 41.43 6.38
CA ILE A 248 61.23 42.50 5.90
C ILE A 248 61.31 43.67 6.90
N LEU A 249 60.22 43.99 7.59
CA LEU A 249 60.16 45.09 8.56
C LEU A 249 61.12 44.95 9.75
N PRO A 250 61.34 43.76 10.37
CA PRO A 250 62.32 43.62 11.46
C PRO A 250 63.79 43.65 10.99
N LYS A 251 64.04 43.81 9.69
CA LYS A 251 65.38 43.89 9.08
C LYS A 251 65.76 45.31 8.63
N MET A 252 64.90 46.31 8.86
CA MET A 252 65.25 47.73 8.75
C MET A 252 65.36 48.36 10.13
#